data_AF-A0A399RFH5-F1
#
_entry.id   AF-A0A399RFH5-F1
#
_cell.length_a   1.000
_cell.length_b   1.000
_cell.length_c   1.000
_cell.angle_alpha   90.00
_cell.angle_beta   90.00
_cell.angle_gamma   90.00
#
_symmetry.space_group_name_H-M   'P 1'
#
loop_
_entity.id
_entity.type
_entity.pdbx_description
1 polymer ?
#
loop_
_entity_poly.entity_id
_entity_poly.type
_entity_poly.pdbx_seq_one_letter_code
_entity_poly.pdbx_strand_id
1 'polypeptide(L)'
;MKRLSALLCGVAIAACTTAPDTEPATVSEPPAETSIEQTKYSLAIGTVNSLVEAGNEQIAIDRLTQLLGDPGLSEEQFAEVLFKRAELRYGGGSDLEGAIADLKEIKTGYANSAVAADAASLLETAEAEYSTLTDMLASGEVSPMERFEILFRLGRHQEAADLMLAGALEPENEYLVDMYQIGYLCDGDELAGPVFSMTEPDGTARNVQFCELGK
;
A
#
# COMPACT_ATOMS: atom_id res chain seq x y z
N MET A 1 40.42 13.75 -36.41
CA MET A 1 40.73 14.86 -37.35
C MET A 1 39.47 15.69 -37.55
N LYS A 2 39.55 16.98 -37.26
CA LYS A 2 38.53 18.02 -37.51
C LYS A 2 38.14 18.07 -38.99
N ARG A 3 36.86 18.31 -39.29
CA ARG A 3 36.43 19.34 -40.27
C ARG A 3 35.09 19.96 -39.86
N LEU A 4 35.17 21.19 -39.35
CA LEU A 4 34.15 22.23 -39.49
C LEU A 4 34.03 22.60 -40.98
N SER A 5 32.82 22.95 -41.42
CA SER A 5 32.62 23.94 -42.48
C SER A 5 31.41 24.80 -42.15
N ALA A 6 31.63 26.10 -42.16
CA ALA A 6 30.70 27.17 -41.85
C ALA A 6 30.31 27.93 -43.13
N LEU A 7 29.30 28.80 -42.95
CA LEU A 7 28.92 29.98 -43.74
C LEU A 7 28.17 29.77 -45.06
N LEU A 8 26.99 30.39 -45.16
CA LEU A 8 26.82 31.56 -46.03
C LEU A 8 25.64 32.43 -45.55
N CYS A 9 25.92 33.70 -45.25
CA CYS A 9 24.94 34.76 -45.05
C CYS A 9 24.37 35.21 -46.40
N GLY A 10 23.05 35.42 -46.48
CA GLY A 10 22.40 36.18 -47.52
C GLY A 10 21.60 37.32 -46.90
N VAL A 11 22.10 38.55 -47.03
CA VAL A 11 21.36 39.78 -46.72
C VAL A 11 20.72 40.26 -48.03
N ALA A 12 19.41 40.48 -48.02
CA ALA A 12 18.71 41.24 -49.05
C ALA A 12 17.85 42.31 -48.37
N ILE A 13 18.06 43.56 -48.79
CA ILE A 13 17.41 44.77 -48.27
C ILE A 13 16.33 45.23 -49.28
N ALA A 14 15.30 45.88 -48.73
CA ALA A 14 14.35 46.83 -49.32
C ALA A 14 13.07 46.27 -49.97
N ALA A 15 11.94 46.59 -49.35
CA ALA A 15 11.03 47.64 -49.85
C ALA A 15 10.02 48.03 -48.76
N CYS A 16 9.91 49.33 -48.46
CA CYS A 16 8.85 49.90 -47.63
C CYS A 16 7.58 50.07 -48.47
N THR A 17 6.45 49.57 -47.98
CA THR A 17 5.11 50.05 -48.34
C THR A 17 4.29 50.18 -47.06
N THR A 18 3.61 51.32 -46.93
CA THR A 18 2.91 51.81 -45.74
C THR A 18 1.47 51.30 -45.59
N ALA A 19 1.08 51.11 -44.31
CA ALA A 19 -0.26 51.10 -43.70
C ALA A 19 -1.13 49.82 -43.85
N PRO A 20 -1.99 49.45 -42.86
CA PRO A 20 -2.56 50.27 -41.77
C PRO A 20 -2.19 49.85 -40.33
N ASP A 21 -2.42 50.78 -39.39
CA ASP A 21 -2.37 50.55 -37.94
C ASP A 21 -3.21 49.34 -37.55
N THR A 22 -2.53 48.27 -37.14
CA THR A 22 -3.14 47.15 -36.42
C THR A 22 -2.79 47.37 -34.95
N GLU A 23 -3.81 47.53 -34.11
CA GLU A 23 -3.66 47.53 -32.65
C GLU A 23 -2.75 46.37 -32.23
N PRO A 24 -1.84 46.56 -31.25
CA PRO A 24 -1.07 45.45 -30.76
C PRO A 24 -2.04 44.42 -30.21
N ALA A 25 -2.16 43.30 -30.91
CA ALA A 25 -2.81 42.12 -30.36
C ALA A 25 -2.09 41.81 -29.05
N THR A 26 -2.78 42.06 -27.94
CA THR A 26 -2.44 41.47 -26.66
C THR A 26 -2.37 39.98 -26.89
N VAL A 27 -1.16 39.44 -26.96
CA VAL A 27 -0.94 38.01 -26.82
C VAL A 27 -1.41 37.71 -25.40
N SER A 28 -2.64 37.24 -25.26
CA SER A 28 -3.07 36.61 -24.02
C SER A 28 -2.12 35.45 -23.81
N GLU A 29 -1.20 35.64 -22.87
CA GLU A 29 -0.44 34.56 -22.28
C GLU A 29 -1.47 33.49 -21.88
N PRO A 30 -1.38 32.25 -22.41
CA PRO A 30 -2.27 31.19 -21.96
C PRO A 30 -2.14 31.14 -20.43
N PRO A 31 -3.26 31.03 -19.68
CA PRO A 31 -3.17 30.98 -18.24
C PRO A 31 -2.17 29.88 -17.90
N ALA A 32 -1.17 30.21 -17.10
CA ALA A 32 -0.20 29.26 -16.64
C ALA A 32 -1.00 28.07 -16.10
N GLU A 33 -0.96 26.94 -16.79
CA GLU A 33 -1.47 25.69 -16.26
C GLU A 33 -0.69 25.51 -14.96
N THR A 34 -1.39 25.63 -13.83
CA THR A 34 -0.89 25.13 -12.56
C THR A 34 -0.65 23.65 -12.78
N SER A 35 0.56 23.28 -13.21
CA SER A 35 1.02 21.92 -13.10
C SER A 35 0.97 21.63 -11.61
N ILE A 36 0.02 20.80 -11.20
CA ILE A 36 0.02 20.25 -9.85
C ILE A 36 1.32 19.45 -9.79
N GLU A 37 2.35 20.06 -9.20
CA GLU A 37 3.64 19.41 -9.05
C GLU A 37 3.38 18.20 -8.14
N GLN A 38 3.39 17.01 -8.72
CA GLN A 38 3.11 15.79 -7.99
C GLN A 38 4.20 15.60 -6.95
N THR A 39 3.84 15.77 -5.67
CA THR A 39 4.74 15.55 -4.56
C THR A 39 5.01 14.05 -4.42
N LYS A 40 6.18 13.68 -3.85
CA LYS A 40 6.50 12.28 -3.52
C LYS A 40 5.39 11.62 -2.71
N TYR A 41 4.81 12.36 -1.76
CA TYR A 41 3.64 11.95 -0.98
C TYR A 41 2.46 11.57 -1.88
N SER A 42 2.03 12.47 -2.78
CA SER A 42 0.88 12.23 -3.67
C SER A 42 1.07 11.03 -4.60
N LEU A 43 2.30 10.83 -5.10
CA LEU A 43 2.65 9.67 -5.92
C LEU A 43 2.59 8.35 -5.13
N ALA A 44 3.11 8.35 -3.90
CA ALA A 44 3.09 7.19 -3.03
C ALA A 44 1.65 6.80 -2.66
N ILE A 45 0.82 7.78 -2.26
CA ILE A 45 -0.60 7.55 -1.96
C ILE A 45 -1.37 7.05 -3.18
N GLY A 46 -1.11 7.60 -4.37
CA GLY A 46 -1.70 7.12 -5.62
C GLY A 46 -1.35 5.66 -5.90
N THR A 47 -0.08 5.27 -5.68
CA THR A 47 0.36 3.88 -5.82
C THR A 47 -0.35 2.95 -4.84
N VAL A 48 -0.49 3.36 -3.57
CA VAL A 48 -1.22 2.60 -2.55
C VAL A 48 -2.68 2.37 -2.98
N ASN A 49 -3.36 3.40 -3.50
CA ASN A 49 -4.74 3.26 -3.96
C ASN A 49 -4.86 2.23 -5.09
N SER A 50 -3.99 2.31 -6.10
CA SER A 50 -4.01 1.35 -7.21
C SER A 50 -3.70 -0.08 -6.76
N LEU A 51 -2.87 -0.27 -5.73
CA LEU A 51 -2.61 -1.59 -5.15
C LEU A 51 -3.85 -2.16 -4.46
N VAL A 52 -4.55 -1.34 -3.66
CA VAL A 52 -5.81 -1.73 -3.01
C VAL A 52 -6.88 -2.07 -4.04
N GLU A 53 -7.05 -1.25 -5.08
CA GLU A 53 -7.99 -1.51 -6.18
C GLU A 53 -7.69 -2.82 -6.93
N ALA A 54 -6.42 -3.22 -6.96
CA ALA A 54 -5.97 -4.48 -7.56
C ALA A 54 -5.99 -5.67 -6.60
N GLY A 55 -6.48 -5.53 -5.36
CA GLY A 55 -6.51 -6.59 -4.36
C GLY A 55 -5.14 -6.95 -3.76
N ASN A 56 -4.18 -6.03 -3.83
CA ASN A 56 -2.81 -6.21 -3.31
C ASN A 56 -2.63 -5.43 -2.00
N GLU A 57 -3.50 -5.67 -1.02
CA GLU A 57 -3.54 -4.90 0.23
C GLU A 57 -2.26 -5.02 1.05
N GLN A 58 -1.61 -6.18 1.08
CA GLN A 58 -0.34 -6.37 1.80
C GLN A 58 0.78 -5.52 1.19
N ILE A 59 0.87 -5.49 -0.15
CA ILE A 59 1.83 -4.63 -0.84
C ILE A 59 1.51 -3.15 -0.58
N ALA A 60 0.23 -2.79 -0.48
CA ALA A 60 -0.20 -1.44 -0.12
C ALA A 60 0.25 -1.07 1.32
N ILE A 61 0.13 -1.98 2.28
CA ILE A 61 0.62 -1.82 3.67
C ILE A 61 2.15 -1.64 3.70
N ASP A 62 2.89 -2.42 2.92
CA ASP A 62 4.35 -2.29 2.81
C ASP A 62 4.78 -0.93 2.24
N ARG A 63 4.04 -0.43 1.24
CA ARG A 63 4.29 0.90 0.68
C ARG A 63 4.01 2.01 1.69
N LEU A 64 2.95 1.90 2.49
CA LEU A 64 2.68 2.86 3.56
C LEU A 64 3.76 2.79 4.65
N THR A 65 4.24 1.58 4.98
CA THR A 65 5.35 1.39 5.93
C THR A 65 6.64 2.04 5.44
N GLN A 66 6.96 1.90 4.15
CA GLN A 66 8.10 2.58 3.54
C GLN A 66 7.92 4.11 3.57
N LEU A 67 6.71 4.60 3.32
CA LEU A 67 6.40 6.03 3.31
C LEU A 67 6.55 6.66 4.71
N LEU A 68 6.16 5.95 5.78
CA LEU A 68 6.39 6.40 7.17
C LEU A 68 7.87 6.51 7.54
N GLY A 69 8.77 5.88 6.75
CA GLY A 69 10.21 6.08 6.88
C GLY A 69 10.74 7.36 6.21
N ASP A 70 9.91 8.13 5.50
CA ASP A 70 10.34 9.35 4.81
C ASP A 70 10.40 10.54 5.80
N PRO A 71 11.60 11.10 6.08
CA PRO A 71 11.74 12.25 6.97
C PRO A 71 11.14 13.55 6.40
N GLY A 72 10.69 13.54 5.14
CA GLY A 72 10.05 14.67 4.48
C GLY A 72 8.55 14.81 4.73
N LEU A 73 7.91 13.87 5.43
CA LEU A 73 6.49 13.97 5.76
C LEU A 73 6.22 15.07 6.79
N SER A 74 5.16 15.86 6.57
CA SER A 74 4.61 16.70 7.64
C SER A 74 3.94 15.83 8.70
N GLU A 75 3.72 16.37 9.91
CA GLU A 75 2.97 15.68 10.97
C GLU A 75 1.56 15.26 10.50
N GLU A 76 0.90 16.10 9.72
CA GLU A 76 -0.43 15.79 9.15
C GLU A 76 -0.36 14.61 8.17
N GLN A 77 0.61 14.64 7.25
CA GLN A 77 0.79 13.53 6.29
C GLN A 77 1.19 12.24 7.00
N PHE A 78 2.02 12.33 8.05
CA PHE A 78 2.39 11.17 8.84
C PHE A 78 1.17 10.54 9.52
N ALA A 79 0.31 11.36 10.12
CA ALA A 79 -0.94 10.90 10.72
C ALA A 79 -1.91 10.29 9.69
N GLU A 80 -2.06 10.91 8.51
CA GLU A 80 -2.86 10.37 7.40
C GLU A 80 -2.34 9.00 6.93
N VAL A 81 -1.03 8.83 6.83
CA VAL A 81 -0.41 7.56 6.41
C VAL A 81 -0.55 6.48 7.47
N LEU A 82 -0.35 6.82 8.75
CA LEU A 82 -0.64 5.93 9.87
C LEU A 82 -2.09 5.46 9.84
N PHE A 83 -3.03 6.39 9.67
CA PHE A 83 -4.45 6.07 9.69
C PHE A 83 -4.83 5.15 8.54
N LYS A 84 -4.38 5.48 7.33
CA LYS A 84 -4.62 4.64 6.16
C LYS A 84 -4.00 3.24 6.29
N ARG A 85 -2.80 3.13 6.90
CA ARG A 85 -2.18 1.82 7.16
C ARG A 85 -2.97 1.04 8.19
N ALA A 86 -3.47 1.71 9.24
CA ALA A 86 -4.33 1.09 10.24
C ALA A 86 -5.63 0.56 9.63
N GLU A 87 -6.27 1.30 8.73
CA GLU A 87 -7.48 0.85 8.03
C GLU A 87 -7.24 -0.42 7.23
N LEU A 88 -6.13 -0.48 6.46
CA LEU A 88 -5.79 -1.67 5.68
C LEU A 88 -5.44 -2.86 6.59
N ARG A 89 -4.65 -2.64 7.63
CA ARG A 89 -4.32 -3.68 8.63
C ARG A 89 -5.55 -4.20 9.35
N TYR A 90 -6.48 -3.32 9.72
CA TYR A 90 -7.76 -3.70 10.33
C TYR A 90 -8.70 -4.36 9.32
N GLY A 91 -8.58 -4.08 8.02
CA GLY A 91 -9.34 -4.68 6.93
C GLY A 91 -8.76 -6.02 6.47
N GLY A 92 -8.55 -6.15 5.16
CA GLY A 92 -8.03 -7.37 4.53
C GLY A 92 -6.54 -7.62 4.83
N GLY A 93 -5.83 -6.64 5.38
CA GLY A 93 -4.49 -6.85 5.92
C GLY A 93 -4.42 -7.88 7.05
N SER A 94 -5.54 -8.14 7.74
CA SER A 94 -5.64 -9.09 8.85
C SER A 94 -4.51 -8.93 9.88
N ASP A 95 -4.25 -7.69 10.30
CA ASP A 95 -3.21 -7.33 11.26
C ASP A 95 -3.82 -6.40 12.33
N LEU A 96 -4.75 -6.95 13.11
CA LEU A 96 -5.48 -6.19 14.13
C LEU A 96 -4.53 -5.56 15.17
N GLU A 97 -3.50 -6.29 15.59
CA GLU A 97 -2.50 -5.77 16.53
C GLU A 97 -1.71 -4.60 15.93
N GLY A 98 -1.27 -4.70 14.68
CA GLY A 98 -0.60 -3.62 13.97
C GLY A 98 -1.50 -2.42 13.73
N ALA A 99 -2.79 -2.62 13.44
CA ALA A 99 -3.77 -1.55 13.32
C ALA A 99 -3.94 -0.79 14.65
N ILE A 100 -4.10 -1.51 15.76
CA ILE A 100 -4.19 -0.91 17.11
C ILE A 100 -2.92 -0.09 17.43
N ALA A 101 -1.74 -0.58 17.04
CA ALA A 101 -0.49 0.13 17.25
C ALA A 101 -0.46 1.48 16.51
N ASP A 102 -0.81 1.49 15.23
CA ASP A 102 -0.87 2.71 14.41
C ASP A 102 -1.89 3.73 14.97
N LEU A 103 -3.07 3.25 15.38
CA LEU A 103 -4.14 4.09 15.93
C LEU A 103 -3.76 4.69 17.29
N LYS A 104 -3.04 3.93 18.14
CA LYS A 104 -2.49 4.44 19.40
C LYS A 104 -1.43 5.49 19.17
N GLU A 105 -0.62 5.35 18.13
CA GLU A 105 0.36 6.36 17.74
C GLU A 105 -0.33 7.68 17.35
N ILE A 106 -1.39 7.63 16.54
CA ILE A 106 -2.19 8.82 16.20
C ILE A 106 -2.79 9.46 17.46
N LYS A 107 -3.42 8.66 18.32
CA LYS A 107 -4.06 9.16 19.56
C LYS A 107 -3.09 9.88 20.50
N THR A 108 -1.82 9.46 20.52
CA THR A 108 -0.83 9.98 21.48
C THR A 108 0.08 11.05 20.89
N GLY A 109 0.52 10.88 19.64
CA GLY A 109 1.45 11.78 18.95
C GLY A 109 0.79 12.82 18.06
N TYR A 110 -0.41 12.54 17.55
CA TYR A 110 -1.05 13.31 16.47
C TYR A 110 -2.51 13.67 16.78
N ALA A 111 -2.82 13.93 18.05
CA ALA A 111 -4.18 14.17 18.53
C ALA A 111 -4.90 15.40 17.93
N ASN A 112 -4.17 16.30 17.26
CA ASN A 112 -4.72 17.47 16.58
C ASN A 112 -4.82 17.31 15.05
N SER A 113 -4.43 16.15 14.50
CA SER A 113 -4.55 15.87 13.07
C SER A 113 -6.01 15.77 12.63
N ALA A 114 -6.28 15.92 11.34
CA ALA A 114 -7.63 15.80 10.79
C ALA A 114 -8.23 14.39 11.02
N VAL A 115 -7.38 13.36 11.06
CA VAL A 115 -7.78 11.96 11.24
C VAL A 115 -7.96 11.52 12.70
N ALA A 116 -7.64 12.38 13.67
CA ALA A 116 -7.59 11.99 15.09
C ALA A 116 -8.93 11.45 15.63
N ALA A 117 -10.06 12.04 15.21
CA ALA A 117 -11.38 11.60 15.64
C ALA A 117 -11.75 10.22 15.06
N ASP A 118 -11.49 10.01 13.76
CA ASP A 118 -11.77 8.75 13.09
C ASP A 118 -10.84 7.64 13.61
N ALA A 119 -9.57 7.96 13.85
CA ALA A 119 -8.61 7.05 14.49
C ALA A 119 -9.06 6.62 15.89
N ALA A 120 -9.58 7.54 16.71
CA ALA A 120 -10.10 7.20 18.03
C ALA A 120 -11.31 6.26 17.97
N SER A 121 -12.22 6.49 17.00
CA SER A 121 -13.39 5.63 16.77
C SER A 121 -13.00 4.23 16.32
N LEU A 122 -12.07 4.13 15.37
CA LEU A 122 -11.58 2.83 14.90
C LEU A 122 -10.80 2.10 16.01
N LEU A 123 -10.03 2.82 16.83
CA LEU A 123 -9.29 2.23 17.94
C LEU A 123 -10.21 1.53 18.95
N GLU A 124 -11.32 2.16 19.32
CA GLU A 124 -12.29 1.56 20.25
C GLU A 124 -12.85 0.25 19.69
N THR A 125 -13.19 0.24 18.39
CA THR A 125 -13.69 -0.95 17.70
C THR A 125 -12.63 -2.06 17.66
N ALA A 126 -11.40 -1.71 17.27
CA ALA A 126 -10.30 -2.65 17.16
C ALA A 126 -9.91 -3.25 18.53
N GLU A 127 -9.89 -2.45 19.59
CA GLU A 127 -9.59 -2.95 20.95
C GLU A 127 -10.68 -3.89 21.48
N ALA A 128 -11.95 -3.64 21.16
CA ALA A 128 -13.05 -4.54 21.53
C ALA A 128 -12.98 -5.88 20.79
N GLU A 129 -12.67 -5.85 19.49
CA GLU A 129 -12.44 -7.06 18.69
C GLU A 129 -11.25 -7.85 19.24
N TYR A 130 -10.13 -7.18 19.49
CA TYR A 130 -8.92 -7.80 20.04
C TYR A 130 -9.20 -8.51 21.38
N SER A 131 -9.93 -7.85 22.29
CA SER A 131 -10.33 -8.47 23.56
C SER A 131 -11.15 -9.74 23.35
N THR A 132 -12.12 -9.69 22.44
CA THR A 132 -12.99 -10.85 22.14
C THR A 132 -12.18 -12.03 21.60
N LEU A 133 -11.33 -11.78 20.61
CA LEU A 133 -10.51 -12.80 19.97
C LEU A 133 -9.49 -13.42 20.93
N THR A 134 -8.87 -12.60 21.78
CA THR A 134 -7.91 -13.10 22.77
C THR A 134 -8.57 -13.90 23.88
N ASP A 135 -9.78 -13.54 24.31
CA ASP A 135 -10.58 -14.34 25.24
C ASP A 135 -10.96 -15.70 24.64
N MET A 136 -11.32 -15.75 23.35
CA MET A 136 -11.60 -17.00 22.63
C MET A 136 -10.36 -17.90 22.54
N LEU A 137 -9.18 -17.34 22.28
CA LEU A 137 -7.93 -18.13 22.29
C LEU A 137 -7.59 -18.67 23.68
N ALA A 138 -7.89 -17.89 24.74
CA ALA A 138 -7.60 -18.23 26.12
C ALA A 138 -8.55 -19.31 26.68
N SER A 139 -9.81 -19.36 26.23
CA SER A 139 -10.75 -20.40 26.66
C SER A 139 -10.31 -21.80 26.22
N GLY A 140 -9.61 -21.90 25.08
CA GLY A 140 -9.16 -23.16 24.49
C GLY A 140 -10.29 -23.99 23.87
N GLU A 141 -11.49 -23.41 23.73
CA GLU A 141 -12.69 -24.11 23.22
C GLU A 141 -12.82 -24.03 21.69
N VAL A 142 -11.90 -23.36 21.00
CA VAL A 142 -11.89 -23.21 19.53
C VAL A 142 -11.26 -24.41 18.83
N SER A 143 -11.79 -24.77 17.66
CA SER A 143 -11.20 -25.77 16.79
C SER A 143 -9.84 -25.32 16.23
N PRO A 144 -9.01 -26.22 15.67
CA PRO A 144 -7.75 -25.84 15.05
C PRO A 144 -7.90 -24.82 13.92
N MET A 145 -8.96 -24.91 13.10
CA MET A 145 -9.21 -23.95 12.02
C MET A 145 -9.63 -22.59 12.57
N GLU A 146 -10.57 -22.54 13.52
CA GLU A 146 -10.95 -21.28 14.17
C GLU A 146 -9.75 -20.63 14.88
N ARG A 147 -8.87 -21.44 15.49
CA ARG A 147 -7.63 -20.92 16.08
C ARG A 147 -6.70 -20.31 15.03
N PHE A 148 -6.58 -20.95 13.86
CA PHE A 148 -5.84 -20.39 12.72
C PHE A 148 -6.41 -19.05 12.29
N GLU A 149 -7.72 -18.98 12.05
CA GLU A 149 -8.41 -17.76 11.61
C GLU A 149 -8.26 -16.62 12.62
N ILE A 150 -8.40 -16.91 13.91
CA ILE A 150 -8.23 -15.91 14.98
C ILE A 150 -6.78 -15.41 15.03
N LEU A 151 -5.79 -16.31 15.00
CA LEU A 151 -4.37 -15.93 14.99
C LEU A 151 -4.05 -15.10 13.75
N PHE A 152 -4.59 -15.48 12.59
CA PHE A 152 -4.41 -14.75 11.35
C PHE A 152 -5.00 -13.36 11.45
N ARG A 153 -6.26 -13.23 11.90
CA ARG A 153 -6.95 -11.95 12.12
C ARG A 153 -6.20 -11.01 13.06
N LEU A 154 -5.57 -11.57 14.09
CA LEU A 154 -4.77 -10.81 15.06
C LEU A 154 -3.47 -10.25 14.48
N GLY A 155 -3.03 -10.64 13.29
CA GLY A 155 -1.71 -10.31 12.75
C GLY A 155 -0.61 -11.29 13.18
N ARG A 156 -0.96 -12.39 13.86
CA ARG A 156 0.00 -13.40 14.32
C ARG A 156 0.25 -14.45 13.24
N HIS A 157 0.59 -13.97 12.04
CA HIS A 157 0.67 -14.78 10.83
C HIS A 157 1.67 -15.94 10.93
N GLN A 158 2.77 -15.77 11.68
CA GLN A 158 3.72 -16.87 11.92
C GLN A 158 3.10 -17.99 12.74
N GLU A 159 2.39 -17.67 13.83
CA GLU A 159 1.73 -18.68 14.66
C GLU A 159 0.60 -19.38 13.89
N ALA A 160 -0.12 -18.63 13.04
CA ALA A 160 -1.12 -19.19 12.14
C ALA A 160 -0.48 -20.14 11.11
N ALA A 161 0.61 -19.72 10.46
CA ALA A 161 1.38 -20.53 9.52
C ALA A 161 1.88 -21.84 10.15
N ASP A 162 2.45 -21.76 11.36
CA ASP A 162 2.93 -22.93 12.10
C ASP A 162 1.79 -23.90 12.41
N LEU A 163 0.62 -23.38 12.81
CA LEU A 163 -0.57 -24.18 13.08
C LEU A 163 -1.11 -24.85 11.81
N MET A 164 -1.13 -24.11 10.69
CA MET A 164 -1.54 -24.64 9.39
C MET A 164 -0.65 -25.80 8.95
N LEU A 165 0.68 -25.63 9.06
CA LEU A 165 1.64 -26.68 8.70
C LEU A 165 1.54 -27.90 9.63
N ALA A 166 1.52 -27.69 10.95
CA ALA A 166 1.47 -28.77 11.93
C ALA A 166 0.14 -29.54 11.92
N GLY A 167 -0.97 -28.83 11.68
CA GLY A 167 -2.31 -29.39 11.65
C GLY A 167 -2.74 -29.94 10.29
N ALA A 168 -1.92 -29.77 9.24
CA ALA A 168 -2.32 -29.98 7.85
C ALA A 168 -3.67 -29.32 7.53
N LEU A 169 -3.82 -28.07 7.98
CA LEU A 169 -5.04 -27.30 7.74
C LEU A 169 -5.10 -26.88 6.27
N GLU A 170 -6.31 -26.80 5.73
CA GLU A 170 -6.61 -26.30 4.39
C GLU A 170 -7.50 -25.05 4.52
N PRO A 171 -6.92 -23.85 4.78
CA PRO A 171 -7.68 -22.61 4.83
C PRO A 171 -8.32 -22.26 3.50
N GLU A 172 -9.31 -21.37 3.54
CA GLU A 172 -9.95 -20.84 2.34
C GLU A 172 -8.98 -20.03 1.47
N ASN A 173 -9.34 -19.83 0.19
CA ASN A 173 -8.48 -19.19 -0.82
C ASN A 173 -7.98 -17.81 -0.40
N GLU A 174 -8.79 -17.02 0.31
CA GLU A 174 -8.41 -15.68 0.78
C GLU A 174 -7.18 -15.72 1.69
N TYR A 175 -7.15 -16.63 2.67
CA TYR A 175 -6.00 -16.83 3.56
C TYR A 175 -4.76 -17.29 2.79
N LEU A 176 -4.93 -18.15 1.78
CA LEU A 176 -3.80 -18.60 0.95
C LEU A 176 -3.21 -17.45 0.14
N VAL A 177 -4.06 -16.60 -0.44
CA VAL A 177 -3.62 -15.40 -1.17
C VAL A 177 -2.90 -14.45 -0.23
N ASP A 178 -3.45 -14.17 0.95
CA ASP A 178 -2.81 -13.27 1.92
C ASP A 178 -1.47 -13.83 2.41
N MET A 179 -1.40 -15.13 2.75
CA MET A 179 -0.16 -15.77 3.16
C MET A 179 0.91 -15.76 2.06
N TYR A 180 0.50 -15.89 0.79
CA TYR A 180 1.41 -15.72 -0.34
C TYR A 180 1.90 -14.27 -0.47
N GLN A 181 1.01 -13.29 -0.36
CA GLN A 181 1.37 -11.87 -0.44
C GLN A 181 2.28 -11.43 0.73
N ILE A 182 2.08 -11.98 1.93
CA ILE A 182 2.92 -11.74 3.11
C ILE A 182 4.28 -12.47 2.99
N GLY A 183 4.36 -13.52 2.16
CA GLY A 183 5.59 -14.27 1.90
C GLY A 183 5.79 -15.52 2.76
N TYR A 184 4.71 -16.07 3.36
CA TYR A 184 4.75 -17.39 3.99
C TYR A 184 4.61 -18.52 2.97
N LEU A 185 3.87 -18.28 1.89
CA LEU A 185 3.71 -19.20 0.78
C LEU A 185 4.46 -18.69 -0.47
N CYS A 186 5.07 -19.61 -1.21
CA CYS A 186 5.87 -19.36 -2.39
C CYS A 186 5.41 -20.27 -3.54
N ASP A 187 5.68 -19.87 -4.79
CA ASP A 187 5.48 -20.74 -5.95
C ASP A 187 6.23 -22.07 -5.74
N GLY A 188 5.52 -23.19 -5.88
CA GLY A 188 6.05 -24.50 -5.53
C GLY A 188 6.87 -25.17 -6.63
N ASP A 189 7.98 -25.79 -6.23
CA ASP A 189 8.79 -26.73 -7.00
C ASP A 189 8.74 -28.15 -6.38
N GLU A 190 7.53 -28.65 -6.13
CA GLU A 190 7.11 -30.04 -5.80
C GLU A 190 7.84 -30.80 -4.66
N LEU A 191 8.89 -30.26 -4.04
CA LEU A 191 9.82 -31.03 -3.20
C LEU A 191 9.86 -30.60 -1.72
N ALA A 192 9.04 -29.63 -1.28
CA ALA A 192 9.20 -28.97 0.04
C ALA A 192 8.01 -29.05 1.02
N GLY A 193 6.92 -29.77 0.72
CA GLY A 193 5.81 -29.92 1.69
C GLY A 193 4.42 -30.07 1.06
N PRO A 194 3.34 -29.83 1.83
CA PRO A 194 1.99 -29.75 1.29
C PRO A 194 1.88 -28.64 0.23
N VAL A 195 1.15 -28.94 -0.85
CA VAL A 195 0.87 -28.00 -1.93
C VAL A 195 -0.57 -27.54 -1.81
N PHE A 196 -0.78 -26.23 -1.86
CA PHE A 196 -2.08 -25.58 -1.82
C PHE A 196 -2.39 -24.96 -3.18
N SER A 197 -3.61 -25.18 -3.65
CA SER A 197 -4.12 -24.51 -4.85
C SER A 197 -4.78 -23.21 -4.45
N MET A 198 -4.38 -22.11 -5.07
CA MET A 198 -5.02 -20.81 -4.86
C MET A 198 -5.27 -20.10 -6.19
N THR A 199 -6.14 -19.09 -6.16
CA THR A 199 -6.44 -18.19 -7.26
C THR A 199 -6.31 -16.75 -6.78
N GLU A 200 -5.42 -15.99 -7.41
CA GLU A 200 -5.21 -14.57 -7.13
C GLU A 200 -6.44 -13.72 -7.52
N PRO A 201 -6.54 -12.47 -7.03
CA PRO A 201 -7.65 -11.57 -7.36
C PRO A 201 -7.84 -11.33 -8.88
N ASP A 202 -6.78 -11.41 -9.67
CA ASP A 202 -6.83 -11.26 -11.13
C ASP A 202 -7.27 -12.54 -11.89
N GLY A 203 -7.56 -13.62 -11.14
CA GLY A 203 -7.96 -14.92 -11.69
C GLY A 203 -6.78 -15.87 -12.00
N THR A 204 -5.54 -15.47 -11.72
CA THR A 204 -4.36 -16.32 -11.92
C THR A 204 -4.36 -17.48 -10.92
N ALA A 205 -4.42 -18.71 -11.43
CA ALA A 205 -4.31 -19.92 -10.61
C ALA A 205 -2.84 -20.25 -10.30
N ARG A 206 -2.56 -20.63 -9.06
CA ARG A 206 -1.23 -21.01 -8.58
C ARG A 206 -1.26 -22.25 -7.71
N ASN A 207 -0.15 -22.97 -7.72
CA ASN A 207 0.17 -23.98 -6.72
C ASN A 207 1.29 -23.42 -5.85
N VAL A 208 1.00 -23.27 -4.56
CA VAL A 208 1.92 -22.68 -3.59
C VAL A 208 2.25 -23.66 -2.48
N GLN A 209 3.39 -23.47 -1.86
CA GLN A 209 3.87 -24.25 -0.71
C GLN A 209 4.51 -23.29 0.30
N PHE A 210 4.71 -23.73 1.54
CA PHE A 210 5.48 -22.93 2.49
C PHE A 210 6.88 -22.62 1.95
N CYS A 211 7.28 -21.36 2.01
CA CYS A 211 8.60 -20.93 1.59
C CYS A 211 9.68 -21.67 2.41
N GLU A 212 10.77 -22.13 1.78
CA GLU A 212 11.91 -22.66 2.53
C GLU A 212 12.56 -21.51 3.33
N LEU A 213 12.27 -21.42 4.63
CA LEU A 213 12.95 -20.50 5.53
C LEU A 213 14.36 -21.01 5.81
N GLY A 214 15.34 -20.56 5.00
CA GLY A 214 16.77 -20.71 5.27
C GLY A 214 17.33 -22.13 5.05
N LYS A 215 17.99 -22.31 3.91
CA LYS A 215 19.26 -23.04 3.88
C LYS A 215 20.41 -22.03 3.85
#